data_AF-Q4CLH9-F1
#
_entry.id   AF-Q4CLH9-F1
#
_cell.length_a   1.000
_cell.length_b   1.000
_cell.length_c   1.000
_cell.angle_alpha   90.00
_cell.angle_beta   90.00
_cell.angle_gamma   90.00
#
_symmetry.space_group_name_H-M   'P 1'
#
loop_
_entity.id
_entity.type
_entity.pdbx_description
1 polymer ?
#
loop_
_entity_poly.entity_id
_entity_poly.type
_entity_poly.pdbx_seq_one_letter_code
_entity_poly.pdbx_strand_id
1 'polypeptide(L)'
;MERGKRKVHLVLRFFIYTFLLAGLLSCTLVARAEVASCVVGTYNLSKVPEANLLARERNSDGTSQGPYLWNIVLCVAQSGFVKQYSKTRDRLGKAMTLQSIIVNDGNVQAVYSQWYRDWGYQMNLDIKCGQEMELAWPSADYEVRTYYYYDTNTEMLNATVLTKAVCPVQPSGGSARGCGGGCAFVVIFFVSLAAYVIVTVLWYYLRQGKRGKDLFPHPEFWADFPYLLKDGMVYVYTKIRLCIGRGSSTTQYEQM
;
A
#
# COMPACT_ATOMS: atom_id res chain seq x y z
N MET A 1 11.72 36.82 36.35
CA MET A 1 12.24 35.72 35.51
C MET A 1 11.23 34.60 35.19
N GLU A 2 10.07 34.49 35.85
CA GLU A 2 9.10 33.40 35.61
C GLU A 2 8.30 33.47 34.30
N ARG A 3 8.01 34.67 33.78
CA ARG A 3 7.09 34.85 32.64
C ARG A 3 7.62 34.28 31.31
N GLY A 4 8.93 34.08 31.19
CA GLY A 4 9.58 33.48 30.01
C GLY A 4 9.49 31.95 29.94
N LYS A 5 9.56 31.26 31.09
CA LYS A 5 9.54 29.78 31.13
C LYS A 5 8.18 29.19 30.71
N ARG A 6 7.06 29.86 31.04
CA ARG A 6 5.71 29.39 30.65
C ARG A 6 5.48 29.41 29.14
N LYS A 7 6.05 30.37 28.40
CA LYS A 7 5.88 30.48 26.95
C LYS A 7 6.57 29.33 26.21
N VAL A 8 7.74 28.89 26.66
CA VAL A 8 8.50 27.78 26.05
C VAL A 8 7.77 26.44 26.19
N HIS A 9 7.22 26.15 27.38
CA HIS A 9 6.45 24.91 27.58
C HIS A 9 5.18 24.84 26.72
N LEU A 10 4.53 25.98 26.45
CA LEU A 10 3.33 26.01 25.60
C LEU A 10 3.67 25.68 24.13
N VAL A 11 4.73 26.29 23.59
CA VAL A 11 5.14 26.06 22.18
C VAL A 11 5.64 24.64 21.97
N LEU A 12 6.45 24.11 22.90
CA LEU A 12 6.97 22.74 22.81
C LEU A 12 5.84 21.70 22.90
N ARG A 13 4.85 21.91 23.77
CA ARG A 13 3.66 21.03 23.84
C ARG A 13 2.85 21.11 22.55
N PHE A 14 2.60 22.31 22.01
CA PHE A 14 1.81 22.47 20.80
C PHE A 14 2.42 21.72 19.61
N PHE A 15 3.75 21.76 19.46
CA PHE A 15 4.47 21.01 18.42
C PHE A 15 4.43 19.50 18.62
N ILE A 16 4.58 19.00 19.85
CA ILE A 16 4.48 17.55 20.12
C ILE A 16 3.05 17.05 19.85
N TYR A 17 2.03 17.83 20.23
CA TYR A 17 0.63 17.47 20.02
C TYR A 17 0.21 17.52 18.55
N THR A 18 0.66 18.50 17.76
CA THR A 18 0.38 18.52 16.31
C THR A 18 1.06 17.38 15.57
N PHE A 19 2.27 16.99 15.96
CA PHE A 19 2.96 15.83 15.40
C PHE A 19 2.29 14.50 15.77
N LEU A 20 1.80 14.33 17.00
CA LEU A 20 1.05 13.14 17.41
C LEU A 20 -0.33 13.07 16.74
N LEU A 21 -1.03 14.20 16.58
CA LEU A 21 -2.31 14.25 15.86
C LEU A 21 -2.14 13.96 14.37
N ALA A 22 -1.08 14.45 13.73
CA ALA A 22 -0.79 14.13 12.34
C ALA A 22 -0.49 12.63 12.14
N GLY A 23 0.20 12.00 13.10
CA GLY A 23 0.44 10.55 13.09
C GLY A 23 -0.81 9.71 13.36
N LEU A 24 -1.76 10.21 14.16
CA LEU A 24 -3.00 9.49 14.49
C LEU A 24 -4.10 9.66 13.43
N LEU A 25 -4.18 10.82 12.76
CA LEU A 25 -5.15 11.06 11.68
C LEU A 25 -4.92 10.19 10.44
N SER A 26 -3.71 9.63 10.26
CA SER A 26 -3.46 8.66 9.19
C SER A 26 -4.10 7.29 9.46
N CYS A 27 -4.58 7.03 10.69
CA CYS A 27 -4.91 5.67 11.13
C CYS A 27 -6.41 5.38 11.29
N THR A 28 -7.31 6.37 11.24
CA THR A 28 -8.75 6.15 11.54
C THR A 28 -9.70 6.25 10.35
N LEU A 29 -9.21 6.39 9.13
CA LEU A 29 -10.03 6.26 7.91
C LEU A 29 -10.00 4.83 7.38
N VAL A 30 -10.48 3.88 8.18
CA VAL A 30 -10.98 2.59 7.66
C VAL A 30 -12.49 2.57 7.89
N ALA A 31 -13.18 3.49 7.23
CA ALA A 31 -14.61 3.39 7.03
C ALA A 31 -14.84 2.42 5.86
N ARG A 32 -15.77 1.47 6.06
CA ARG A 32 -16.15 0.39 5.15
C ARG A 32 -16.09 0.82 3.68
N ALA A 33 -15.14 0.24 2.93
CA ALA A 33 -15.03 0.45 1.50
C ALA A 33 -16.11 -0.38 0.79
N GLU A 34 -17.12 0.30 0.24
CA GLU A 34 -17.72 -0.14 -1.01
C GLU A 34 -16.61 -0.25 -2.07
N VAL A 35 -16.78 -1.09 -3.10
CA VAL A 35 -15.76 -1.28 -4.15
C VAL A 35 -15.57 0.03 -4.95
N ALA A 36 -14.78 0.96 -4.43
CA ALA A 36 -14.54 2.27 -5.03
C ALA A 36 -13.76 2.15 -6.34
N SER A 37 -12.96 1.08 -6.48
CA SER A 37 -12.24 0.78 -7.70
C SER A 37 -11.82 -0.69 -7.74
N CYS A 38 -11.53 -1.17 -8.94
CA CYS A 38 -10.88 -2.47 -9.16
C CYS A 38 -9.34 -2.41 -9.01
N VAL A 39 -8.81 -1.25 -8.62
CA VAL A 39 -7.38 -1.05 -8.35
C VAL A 39 -7.22 -0.95 -6.85
N VAL A 40 -6.78 -2.03 -6.21
CA VAL A 40 -6.63 -2.09 -4.76
C VAL A 40 -5.14 -2.07 -4.40
N GLY A 41 -4.69 -0.99 -3.78
CA GLY A 41 -3.28 -0.75 -3.52
C GLY A 41 -2.48 -0.65 -4.82
N THR A 42 -1.54 -1.59 -5.03
CA THR A 42 -0.72 -1.69 -6.26
C THR A 42 -1.26 -2.68 -7.29
N TYR A 43 -2.33 -3.41 -6.96
CA TYR A 43 -2.88 -4.45 -7.80
C TYR A 43 -4.01 -3.90 -8.67
N ASN A 44 -3.97 -4.17 -9.98
CA ASN A 44 -5.04 -3.81 -10.90
C ASN A 44 -5.79 -5.07 -11.32
N LEU A 45 -6.92 -5.34 -10.66
CA LEU A 45 -7.74 -6.53 -10.91
C LEU A 45 -8.57 -6.41 -12.19
N SER A 46 -8.75 -5.21 -12.76
CA SER A 46 -9.43 -5.03 -14.06
C SER A 46 -8.70 -5.60 -15.25
N LYS A 47 -7.44 -5.99 -15.08
CA LYS A 47 -6.67 -6.68 -16.13
C LYS A 47 -6.94 -8.19 -16.17
N VAL A 48 -7.57 -8.74 -15.14
CA VAL A 48 -7.85 -10.18 -15.08
C VAL A 48 -9.08 -10.48 -15.94
N PRO A 49 -8.96 -11.33 -16.98
CA PRO A 49 -10.10 -11.69 -17.81
C PRO A 49 -11.11 -12.55 -17.05
N GLU A 50 -12.34 -12.62 -17.58
CA GLU A 50 -13.34 -13.58 -17.13
C GLU A 50 -12.82 -15.01 -17.29
N ALA A 51 -12.96 -15.83 -16.24
CA ALA A 51 -12.53 -17.22 -16.25
C ALA A 51 -13.71 -18.18 -16.09
N ASN A 52 -13.61 -19.34 -16.73
CA ASN A 52 -14.56 -20.45 -16.61
C ASN A 52 -13.83 -21.68 -16.09
N LEU A 53 -14.00 -21.99 -14.82
CA LEU A 53 -13.20 -22.99 -14.12
C LEU A 53 -14.06 -24.15 -13.61
N LEU A 54 -13.64 -25.38 -13.87
CA LEU A 54 -14.31 -26.58 -13.36
C LEU A 54 -13.74 -26.95 -12.00
N ALA A 55 -14.61 -27.09 -10.99
CA ALA A 55 -14.22 -27.59 -9.67
C ALA A 55 -15.37 -28.37 -9.03
N ARG A 56 -15.03 -29.31 -8.14
CA ARG A 56 -15.99 -29.92 -7.23
C ARG A 56 -16.18 -29.03 -6.00
N GLU A 57 -17.31 -29.19 -5.33
CA GLU A 57 -17.53 -28.63 -4.00
C GLU A 57 -17.31 -29.72 -2.96
N ARG A 58 -16.66 -29.39 -1.84
CA ARG A 58 -16.54 -30.26 -0.67
C ARG A 58 -17.31 -29.63 0.47
N ASN A 59 -18.38 -30.30 0.89
CA ASN A 59 -19.19 -29.90 2.03
C ASN A 59 -18.47 -30.16 3.35
N SER A 60 -18.88 -29.46 4.41
CA SER A 60 -18.44 -29.71 5.79
C SER A 60 -18.53 -31.18 6.21
N ASP A 61 -19.52 -31.91 5.72
CA ASP A 61 -19.77 -33.32 6.04
C ASP A 61 -18.76 -34.28 5.38
N GLY A 62 -17.82 -33.74 4.59
CA GLY A 62 -16.84 -34.51 3.82
C GLY A 62 -17.37 -35.05 2.48
N THR A 63 -18.64 -34.81 2.17
CA THR A 63 -19.22 -35.18 0.88
C THR A 63 -18.76 -34.21 -0.22
N SER A 64 -18.42 -34.74 -1.40
CA SER A 64 -18.11 -33.93 -2.57
C SER A 64 -19.29 -33.89 -3.54
N GLN A 65 -19.60 -32.72 -4.08
CA GLN A 65 -20.63 -32.47 -5.09
C GLN A 65 -20.01 -31.90 -6.37
N GLY A 66 -20.67 -32.08 -7.52
CA GLY A 66 -20.21 -31.58 -8.82
C GLY A 66 -19.59 -32.65 -9.73
N PRO A 67 -18.75 -32.27 -10.71
CA PRO A 67 -18.11 -30.96 -10.87
C PRO A 67 -19.08 -29.87 -11.36
N TYR A 68 -18.85 -28.64 -10.92
CA TYR A 68 -19.56 -27.45 -11.34
C TYR A 68 -18.66 -26.55 -12.18
N LEU A 69 -19.26 -25.79 -13.08
CA LEU A 69 -18.58 -24.77 -13.86
C LEU A 69 -18.74 -23.41 -13.16
N TRP A 70 -17.61 -22.85 -12.73
CA TRP A 70 -17.53 -21.56 -12.06
C TRP A 70 -17.12 -20.48 -13.04
N ASN A 71 -18.02 -19.55 -13.27
CA ASN A 71 -17.78 -18.38 -14.09
C ASN A 71 -17.50 -17.19 -13.18
N ILE A 72 -16.24 -16.74 -13.17
CA ILE A 72 -15.72 -15.77 -12.20
C ILE A 72 -15.23 -14.54 -12.95
N VAL A 73 -15.78 -13.39 -12.57
CA VAL A 73 -15.28 -12.06 -12.94
C VAL A 73 -14.84 -11.36 -11.66
N LEU A 74 -13.52 -11.13 -11.53
CA LEU A 74 -12.96 -10.50 -10.34
C LEU A 74 -13.54 -9.11 -10.10
N CYS A 75 -13.15 -8.14 -10.94
CA CYS A 75 -13.65 -6.77 -10.91
C CYS A 75 -13.43 -6.07 -12.25
N VAL A 76 -14.53 -5.76 -12.95
CA VAL A 76 -14.58 -4.96 -14.17
C VAL A 76 -15.52 -3.78 -13.91
N ALA A 77 -15.03 -2.56 -14.12
CA ALA A 77 -15.81 -1.32 -13.91
C ALA A 77 -16.54 -1.27 -12.56
N GLN A 78 -15.82 -1.53 -11.46
CA GLN A 78 -16.32 -1.57 -10.07
C GLN A 78 -17.35 -2.67 -9.77
N SER A 79 -17.58 -3.59 -10.71
CA SER A 79 -18.51 -4.70 -10.55
C SER A 79 -17.81 -6.04 -10.77
N GLY A 80 -18.25 -7.08 -10.09
CA GLY A 80 -17.75 -8.43 -10.27
C GLY A 80 -18.83 -9.44 -9.93
N PHE A 81 -18.69 -10.66 -10.40
CA PHE A 81 -19.65 -11.71 -10.11
C PHE A 81 -19.00 -13.09 -10.09
N VAL A 82 -19.65 -14.00 -9.37
CA VAL A 82 -19.36 -15.43 -9.40
C VAL A 82 -20.67 -16.15 -9.69
N LYS A 83 -20.68 -16.95 -10.76
CA LYS A 83 -21.82 -17.79 -11.14
C LYS A 83 -21.38 -19.24 -11.19
N GLN A 84 -22.11 -20.09 -10.50
CA GLN A 84 -21.95 -21.54 -10.55
C GLN A 84 -23.00 -22.11 -11.50
N TYR A 85 -22.56 -22.95 -12.42
CA TYR A 85 -23.42 -23.72 -13.31
C TYR A 85 -23.18 -25.22 -13.14
N SER A 86 -24.18 -26.02 -13.55
CA SER A 86 -23.96 -27.44 -13.85
C SER A 86 -22.78 -27.62 -14.83
N LYS A 87 -22.14 -28.80 -14.84
CA LYS A 87 -21.00 -29.13 -15.72
C LYS A 87 -21.23 -28.76 -17.19
N THR A 88 -22.46 -28.91 -17.70
CA THR A 88 -22.84 -28.62 -19.09
C THR A 88 -23.27 -27.17 -19.33
N ARG A 89 -23.23 -26.30 -18.32
CA ARG A 89 -23.71 -24.89 -18.36
C ARG A 89 -25.22 -24.71 -18.59
N ASP A 90 -26.01 -25.79 -18.59
CA ASP A 90 -27.46 -25.71 -18.86
C ASP A 90 -28.30 -25.19 -17.68
N ARG A 91 -27.77 -25.26 -16.45
CA ARG A 91 -28.48 -24.85 -15.24
C ARG A 91 -27.59 -23.94 -14.40
N LEU A 92 -28.11 -22.76 -14.06
CA LEU A 92 -27.52 -21.86 -13.08
C LEU A 92 -27.86 -22.37 -11.67
N GLY A 93 -26.84 -22.59 -10.84
CA GLY A 93 -26.99 -23.00 -9.44
C GLY A 93 -26.95 -21.80 -8.50
N LYS A 94 -25.76 -21.17 -8.38
CA LYS A 94 -25.51 -20.05 -7.47
C LYS A 94 -25.06 -18.83 -8.27
N ALA A 95 -25.52 -17.64 -7.91
CA ALA A 95 -25.06 -16.38 -8.50
C ALA A 95 -24.83 -15.37 -7.38
N MET A 96 -23.63 -14.78 -7.36
CA MET A 96 -23.19 -13.83 -6.33
C MET A 96 -22.54 -12.61 -6.98
N THR A 97 -22.67 -11.45 -6.34
CA THR A 97 -22.07 -10.19 -6.79
C THR A 97 -20.98 -9.74 -5.84
N LEU A 98 -19.98 -9.03 -6.37
CA LEU A 98 -18.84 -8.52 -5.61
C LEU A 98 -19.31 -7.51 -4.56
N GLN A 99 -18.91 -7.71 -3.30
CA GLN A 99 -19.23 -6.83 -2.19
C GLN A 99 -18.02 -6.00 -1.76
N SER A 100 -16.87 -6.66 -1.61
CA SER A 100 -15.65 -5.99 -1.14
C SER A 100 -14.41 -6.73 -1.62
N ILE A 101 -13.29 -6.00 -1.65
CA ILE A 101 -11.96 -6.56 -1.90
C ILE A 101 -11.08 -6.08 -0.76
N ILE A 102 -10.47 -7.04 -0.06
CA ILE A 102 -9.63 -6.83 1.11
C ILE A 102 -8.18 -7.16 0.72
N VAL A 103 -7.24 -6.31 1.11
CA VAL A 103 -5.80 -6.53 0.88
C VAL A 103 -5.09 -6.51 2.22
N ASN A 104 -4.57 -7.68 2.63
CA ASN A 104 -3.82 -7.86 3.86
C ASN A 104 -2.45 -8.46 3.53
N ASP A 105 -1.37 -7.72 3.78
CA ASP A 105 0.02 -8.21 3.73
C ASP A 105 0.36 -9.17 2.57
N GLY A 106 0.00 -8.78 1.35
CA GLY A 106 0.30 -9.56 0.13
C GLY A 106 -0.78 -10.58 -0.28
N ASN A 107 -1.81 -10.78 0.54
CA ASN A 107 -2.99 -11.57 0.19
C ASN A 107 -4.13 -10.64 -0.23
N VAL A 108 -4.72 -10.92 -1.39
CA VAL A 108 -5.93 -10.23 -1.87
C VAL A 108 -7.10 -11.18 -1.74
N GLN A 109 -8.16 -10.77 -1.05
CA GLN A 109 -9.37 -11.54 -0.88
C GLN A 109 -10.55 -10.76 -1.44
N ALA A 110 -11.31 -11.38 -2.34
CA ALA A 110 -12.55 -10.83 -2.86
C ALA A 110 -13.75 -11.54 -2.22
N VAL A 111 -14.69 -10.77 -1.69
CA VAL A 111 -15.91 -11.29 -1.07
C VAL A 111 -17.08 -11.04 -2.01
N TYR A 112 -17.76 -12.11 -2.38
CA TYR A 112 -19.00 -12.07 -3.17
C TYR A 112 -20.14 -12.56 -2.31
N SER A 113 -21.32 -11.96 -2.42
CA SER A 113 -22.49 -12.50 -1.72
C SER A 113 -23.79 -12.24 -2.49
N GLN A 114 -24.80 -13.04 -2.20
CA GLN A 114 -26.17 -12.82 -2.63
C GLN A 114 -27.12 -13.32 -1.54
N TRP A 115 -28.14 -12.53 -1.23
CA TRP A 115 -29.13 -12.85 -0.21
C TRP A 115 -30.52 -13.02 -0.82
N TYR A 116 -31.30 -13.95 -0.27
CA TYR A 116 -32.66 -14.30 -0.67
C TYR A 116 -33.54 -14.37 0.58
N ARG A 117 -34.28 -13.29 0.89
CA ARG A 117 -35.19 -13.15 2.07
C ARG A 117 -34.61 -13.66 3.40
N ASP A 118 -34.56 -14.98 3.59
CA ASP A 118 -34.18 -15.66 4.82
C ASP A 118 -32.86 -16.43 4.71
N TRP A 119 -32.27 -16.61 3.53
CA TRP A 119 -31.04 -17.38 3.33
C TRP A 119 -30.12 -16.73 2.29
N GLY A 120 -28.82 -17.05 2.28
CA GLY A 120 -27.88 -16.44 1.34
C GLY A 120 -26.64 -17.26 1.03
N TYR A 121 -25.92 -16.84 0.00
CA TYR A 121 -24.62 -17.37 -0.40
C TYR A 121 -23.54 -16.31 -0.18
N GLN A 122 -22.37 -16.70 0.31
CA GLN A 122 -21.17 -15.86 0.34
C GLN A 122 -19.96 -16.66 -0.14
N MET A 123 -19.21 -16.13 -1.10
CA MET A 123 -17.94 -16.70 -1.54
C MET A 123 -16.78 -15.81 -1.08
N ASN A 124 -15.87 -16.36 -0.28
CA ASN A 124 -14.58 -15.76 0.02
C ASN A 124 -13.55 -16.34 -0.96
N LEU A 125 -13.12 -15.50 -1.90
CA LEU A 125 -12.18 -15.88 -2.94
C LEU A 125 -10.79 -15.32 -2.62
N ASP A 126 -9.89 -16.19 -2.18
CA ASP A 126 -8.48 -15.85 -1.95
C ASP A 126 -7.71 -15.85 -3.26
N ILE A 127 -7.11 -14.73 -3.61
CA ILE A 127 -6.38 -14.54 -4.86
C ILE A 127 -4.89 -14.52 -4.55
N LYS A 128 -4.18 -15.55 -5.02
CA LYS A 128 -2.73 -15.72 -4.83
C LYS A 128 -1.97 -15.52 -6.13
N CYS A 129 -0.67 -15.29 -6.01
CA CYS A 129 0.23 -15.17 -7.15
C CYS A 129 0.26 -16.46 -7.98
N GLY A 130 -0.02 -16.33 -9.27
CA GLY A 130 0.06 -17.40 -10.27
C GLY A 130 1.06 -17.08 -11.38
N GLN A 131 1.22 -18.02 -12.31
CA GLN A 131 2.14 -17.85 -13.45
C GLN A 131 1.48 -17.10 -14.63
N GLU A 132 0.18 -17.30 -14.82
CA GLU A 132 -0.60 -16.77 -15.94
C GLU A 132 -1.54 -15.63 -15.52
N MET A 133 -1.99 -14.83 -16.48
CA MET A 133 -2.91 -13.72 -16.20
C MET A 133 -4.34 -14.18 -15.96
N GLU A 134 -4.74 -15.29 -16.56
CA GLU A 134 -6.03 -15.94 -16.33
C GLU A 134 -6.11 -16.49 -14.90
N LEU A 135 -7.33 -16.62 -14.38
CA LEU A 135 -7.56 -17.30 -13.11
C LEU A 135 -7.40 -18.79 -13.33
N ALA A 136 -6.60 -19.44 -12.49
CA ALA A 136 -6.50 -20.89 -12.48
C ALA A 136 -6.71 -21.42 -11.05
N TRP A 137 -7.25 -22.63 -10.95
CA TRP A 137 -7.22 -23.36 -9.69
C TRP A 137 -5.78 -23.78 -9.36
N PRO A 138 -5.40 -23.88 -8.07
CA PRO A 138 -4.08 -24.33 -7.66
C PRO A 138 -3.69 -25.75 -8.11
N SER A 139 -4.68 -26.60 -8.38
CA SER A 139 -4.51 -27.99 -8.79
C SER A 139 -5.67 -28.43 -9.70
N ALA A 140 -5.49 -29.50 -10.46
CA ALA A 140 -6.50 -30.01 -11.39
C ALA A 140 -7.70 -30.65 -10.67
N ASP A 141 -7.49 -31.18 -9.46
CA ASP A 141 -8.50 -31.80 -8.60
C ASP A 141 -9.01 -30.85 -7.51
N TYR A 142 -8.81 -29.54 -7.67
CA TYR A 142 -9.19 -28.54 -6.69
C TYR A 142 -10.68 -28.60 -6.33
N GLU A 143 -10.96 -28.48 -5.03
CA GLU A 143 -12.31 -28.48 -4.48
C GLU A 143 -12.60 -27.19 -3.71
N VAL A 144 -13.71 -26.55 -4.03
CA VAL A 144 -14.25 -25.39 -3.32
C VAL A 144 -14.85 -25.87 -2.01
N ARG A 145 -14.46 -25.27 -0.88
CA ARG A 145 -14.96 -25.70 0.43
C ARG A 145 -16.24 -24.96 0.78
N THR A 146 -17.27 -25.70 1.17
CA THR A 146 -18.59 -25.15 1.50
C THR A 146 -18.92 -25.40 2.97
N TYR A 147 -19.36 -24.36 3.65
CA TYR A 147 -19.75 -24.35 5.06
C TYR A 147 -21.14 -23.73 5.21
N TYR A 148 -22.06 -24.42 5.89
CA TYR A 148 -23.38 -23.90 6.18
C TYR A 148 -23.45 -23.38 7.62
N TYR A 149 -23.83 -22.11 7.77
CA TYR A 149 -24.03 -21.46 9.06
C TYR A 149 -25.52 -21.31 9.34
N TYR A 150 -26.03 -22.06 10.32
CA TYR A 150 -27.44 -22.07 10.71
C TYR A 150 -27.90 -20.74 11.29
N ASP A 151 -27.05 -20.07 12.10
CA ASP A 151 -27.41 -18.83 12.79
C ASP A 151 -27.69 -17.67 11.83
N THR A 152 -26.94 -17.61 10.73
CA THR A 152 -27.08 -16.58 9.69
C THR A 152 -27.79 -17.09 8.44
N ASN A 153 -28.19 -18.38 8.43
CA ASN A 153 -28.76 -19.07 7.28
C ASN A 153 -27.96 -18.83 5.99
N THR A 154 -26.63 -18.93 6.11
CA THR A 154 -25.69 -18.56 5.04
C THR A 154 -24.83 -19.76 4.67
N GLU A 155 -24.74 -20.03 3.39
CA GLU A 155 -23.77 -20.96 2.84
C GLU A 155 -22.51 -20.17 2.42
N MET A 156 -21.42 -20.40 3.13
CA MET A 156 -20.11 -19.82 2.85
C MET A 156 -19.26 -20.76 2.02
N LEU A 157 -18.72 -20.24 0.92
CA LEU A 157 -17.84 -20.92 0.02
C LEU A 157 -16.45 -20.30 0.11
N ASN A 158 -15.43 -21.10 0.33
CA ASN A 158 -14.05 -20.66 0.39
C ASN A 158 -13.28 -21.28 -0.78
N ALA A 159 -12.73 -20.41 -1.62
CA ALA A 159 -11.97 -20.81 -2.79
C ALA A 159 -10.66 -20.03 -2.89
N THR A 160 -9.64 -20.64 -3.47
CA THR A 160 -8.36 -20.00 -3.76
C THR A 160 -8.10 -20.09 -5.25
N VAL A 161 -7.74 -18.97 -5.87
CA VAL A 161 -7.37 -18.86 -7.28
C VAL A 161 -5.98 -18.27 -7.43
N LEU A 162 -5.30 -18.64 -8.52
CA LEU A 162 -3.99 -18.15 -8.88
C LEU A 162 -4.09 -17.19 -10.07
N THR A 163 -3.41 -16.04 -10.00
CA THR A 163 -3.22 -15.12 -11.14
C THR A 163 -1.93 -14.32 -10.98
N LYS A 164 -1.28 -14.00 -12.10
CA LYS A 164 -0.10 -13.13 -12.18
C LYS A 164 -0.42 -11.68 -11.77
N ALA A 165 -1.69 -11.27 -11.77
CA ALA A 165 -2.11 -9.90 -11.44
C ALA A 165 -1.76 -9.49 -10.02
N VAL A 166 -1.76 -10.47 -9.11
CA VAL A 166 -1.53 -10.28 -7.67
C VAL A 166 -0.11 -10.69 -7.27
N CYS A 167 0.72 -11.10 -8.23
CA CYS A 167 2.12 -11.34 -7.90
C CYS A 167 2.78 -10.04 -7.44
N PRO A 168 3.60 -10.08 -6.38
CA PRO A 168 4.51 -8.99 -6.14
C PRO A 168 5.29 -8.80 -7.43
N VAL A 169 5.31 -7.59 -7.97
CA VAL A 169 6.26 -7.25 -9.03
C VAL A 169 7.60 -7.60 -8.40
N GLN A 170 8.23 -8.68 -8.88
CA GLN A 170 9.62 -8.96 -8.57
C GLN A 170 10.32 -7.64 -8.82
N PRO A 171 10.94 -7.01 -7.82
CA PRO A 171 11.54 -5.72 -8.05
C PRO A 171 12.73 -5.95 -8.99
N SER A 172 12.51 -5.81 -10.30
CA SER A 172 13.40 -4.97 -11.07
C SER A 172 13.29 -3.56 -10.47
N GLY A 173 13.96 -3.35 -9.32
CA GLY A 173 14.20 -2.05 -8.71
C GLY A 173 13.01 -1.25 -8.14
N GLY A 174 11.93 -1.87 -7.64
CA GLY A 174 10.81 -1.10 -7.07
C GLY A 174 10.02 -1.81 -5.99
N SER A 175 10.55 -1.83 -4.77
CA SER A 175 9.80 -2.26 -3.58
C SER A 175 8.47 -1.51 -3.46
N ALA A 176 7.47 -2.19 -2.92
CA ALA A 176 6.24 -1.61 -2.37
C ALA A 176 6.53 -0.23 -1.77
N ARG A 177 5.63 0.74 -2.03
CA ARG A 177 5.65 2.14 -1.57
C ARG A 177 5.72 2.34 -0.05
N GLY A 178 6.15 1.35 0.72
CA GLY A 178 6.78 1.62 2.01
C GLY A 178 7.87 2.65 1.78
N CYS A 179 7.75 3.78 2.47
CA CYS A 179 8.75 4.82 2.43
C CYS A 179 10.05 4.18 2.92
N GLY A 180 10.94 3.78 1.99
CA GLY A 180 12.16 3.06 2.33
C GLY A 180 13.05 3.87 3.27
N GLY A 181 14.20 3.31 3.68
CA GLY A 181 15.14 4.02 4.55
C GLY A 181 15.47 5.46 4.08
N GLY A 182 15.42 5.72 2.77
CA GLY A 182 15.54 7.07 2.20
C GLY A 182 14.44 8.05 2.64
N CYS A 183 13.17 7.63 2.71
CA CYS A 183 12.12 8.48 3.27
C CYS A 183 12.31 8.74 4.75
N ALA A 184 12.65 7.70 5.53
CA ALA A 184 12.93 7.87 6.95
C ALA A 184 14.08 8.87 7.15
N PHE A 185 15.13 8.79 6.32
CA PHE A 185 16.22 9.76 6.30
C PHE A 185 15.74 11.18 5.96
N VAL A 186 14.90 11.34 4.92
CA VAL A 186 14.35 12.66 4.54
C VAL A 186 13.51 13.26 5.67
N VAL A 187 12.63 12.45 6.29
CA VAL A 187 11.81 12.90 7.43
C VAL A 187 12.70 13.28 8.60
N ILE A 188 13.67 12.45 8.98
CA ILE A 188 14.62 12.73 10.07
C ILE A 188 15.44 13.99 9.77
N PHE A 189 15.91 14.18 8.54
CA PHE A 189 16.69 15.34 8.12
C PHE A 189 15.88 16.63 8.25
N PHE A 190 14.67 16.70 7.69
CA PHE A 190 13.85 17.92 7.79
C PHE A 190 13.35 18.19 9.20
N VAL A 191 13.00 17.16 9.97
CA VAL A 191 12.57 17.31 11.37
C VAL A 191 13.73 17.79 12.24
N SER A 192 14.92 17.21 12.08
CA SER A 192 16.12 17.64 12.82
C SER A 192 16.56 19.06 12.43
N LEU A 193 16.48 19.42 11.14
CA LEU A 193 16.74 20.78 10.66
C LEU A 193 15.76 21.80 11.25
N ALA A 194 14.47 21.49 11.24
CA ALA A 194 13.44 22.37 11.84
C ALA A 194 13.65 22.51 13.35
N ALA A 195 13.93 21.40 14.05
CA ALA A 195 14.22 21.42 15.48
C ALA A 195 15.47 22.26 15.79
N TYR A 196 16.54 22.11 15.00
CA TYR A 196 17.77 22.90 15.12
C TYR A 196 17.49 24.40 15.00
N VAL A 197 16.74 24.82 13.96
CA VAL A 197 16.39 26.24 13.76
C VAL A 197 15.50 26.76 14.90
N ILE A 198 14.48 26.01 15.32
CA ILE A 198 13.55 26.46 16.38
C ILE A 198 14.26 26.59 17.72
N VAL A 199 15.03 25.58 18.13
CA VAL A 199 15.74 25.58 19.42
C VAL A 199 16.77 26.71 19.48
N THR A 200 17.53 26.93 18.41
CA THR A 200 18.54 27.98 18.37
C THR A 200 17.93 29.37 18.34
N VAL A 201 16.89 29.61 17.54
CA VAL A 201 16.16 30.88 17.52
C VAL A 201 15.57 31.17 18.91
N LEU A 202 14.94 30.18 19.55
CA LEU A 202 14.41 30.33 20.91
C LEU A 202 15.52 30.63 21.92
N TRP A 203 16.67 29.96 21.83
CA TRP A 203 17.81 30.20 22.70
C TRP A 203 18.36 31.62 22.54
N TYR A 204 18.64 32.05 21.31
CA TYR A 204 19.16 33.40 21.03
C TYR A 204 18.16 34.50 21.39
N TYR A 205 16.87 34.28 21.13
CA TYR A 205 15.82 35.24 21.48
C TYR A 205 15.67 35.39 23.00
N LEU A 206 15.63 34.28 23.74
CA LEU A 206 15.31 34.30 25.18
C LEU A 206 16.53 34.59 26.07
N ARG A 207 17.72 34.09 25.71
CA ARG A 207 18.94 34.28 26.51
C ARG A 207 19.72 35.53 26.11
N GLN A 208 19.85 35.81 24.83
CA GLN A 208 20.69 36.91 24.34
C GLN A 208 19.89 38.15 23.92
N GLY A 209 18.56 38.06 23.81
CA GLY A 209 17.71 39.18 23.40
C GLY A 209 17.97 39.67 21.97
N LYS A 210 18.66 38.87 21.14
CA LYS A 210 18.93 39.18 19.74
C LYS A 210 17.63 39.24 18.94
N ARG A 211 17.59 40.09 17.92
CA ARG A 211 16.41 40.31 17.05
C ARG A 211 16.81 40.33 15.58
N GLY A 212 15.88 39.95 14.73
CA GLY A 212 16.06 40.00 13.27
C GLY A 212 16.94 38.87 12.73
N LYS A 213 17.71 39.18 11.68
CA LYS A 213 18.57 38.23 10.95
C LYS A 213 19.64 37.54 11.82
N ASP A 214 20.00 38.14 12.96
CA ASP A 214 20.99 37.58 13.89
C ASP A 214 20.43 36.46 14.78
N LEU A 215 19.15 36.08 14.59
CA LEU A 215 18.52 34.92 15.25
C LEU A 215 18.87 33.59 14.57
N PHE A 216 19.25 33.62 13.29
CA PHE A 216 19.61 32.39 12.58
C PHE A 216 20.93 31.85 13.12
N PRO A 217 21.00 30.54 13.45
CA PRO A 217 22.26 29.94 13.85
C PRO A 217 23.20 29.90 12.64
N HIS A 218 24.41 30.46 12.79
CA HIS A 218 25.45 30.49 11.75
C HIS A 218 24.94 31.10 10.43
N PRO A 219 24.68 32.42 10.37
CA PRO A 219 24.17 33.08 9.17
C PRO A 219 25.10 32.90 7.95
N GLU A 220 26.40 32.82 8.18
CA GLU A 220 27.42 32.52 7.15
C GLU A 220 27.13 31.18 6.46
N PHE A 221 26.83 30.13 7.23
CA PHE A 221 26.46 28.82 6.67
C PHE A 221 25.23 28.90 5.77
N TRP A 222 24.19 29.62 6.19
CA TRP A 222 22.97 29.76 5.39
C TRP A 222 23.15 30.67 4.16
N ALA A 223 24.04 31.66 4.24
CA ALA A 223 24.43 32.48 3.11
C ALA A 223 25.23 31.66 2.07
N ASP A 224 26.10 30.76 2.53
CA ASP A 224 26.95 29.93 1.69
C ASP A 224 26.25 28.65 1.21
N PHE A 225 25.16 28.22 1.86
CA PHE A 225 24.41 27.02 1.52
C PHE A 225 24.03 26.89 0.03
N PRO A 226 23.45 27.91 -0.65
CA PRO A 226 23.16 27.80 -2.08
C PRO A 226 24.42 27.63 -2.94
N TYR A 227 25.56 28.21 -2.51
CA TYR A 227 26.84 28.03 -3.19
C TYR A 227 27.38 26.60 -3.00
N LEU A 228 27.35 26.09 -1.76
CA LEU A 228 27.75 24.71 -1.45
C LEU A 228 26.88 23.68 -2.19
N LEU A 229 25.58 23.93 -2.32
CA LEU A 229 24.68 23.06 -3.07
C LEU A 229 25.04 23.04 -4.57
N LYS A 230 25.33 24.21 -5.14
CA LYS A 230 25.78 24.33 -6.54
C LYS A 230 27.08 23.56 -6.77
N ASP A 231 28.05 23.74 -5.89
CA ASP A 231 29.35 23.06 -5.98
C ASP A 231 29.20 21.53 -5.87
N GLY A 232 28.38 21.06 -4.92
CA GLY A 232 28.02 19.64 -4.80
C GLY A 232 27.37 19.07 -6.05
N MET A 233 26.46 19.81 -6.70
CA MET A 233 25.84 19.36 -7.96
C MET A 233 26.84 19.28 -9.11
N VAL A 234 27.77 20.25 -9.24
CA VAL A 234 28.82 20.23 -10.26
C VAL A 234 29.76 19.05 -10.04
N TYR A 235 30.14 18.78 -8.79
CA TYR A 235 30.97 17.62 -8.42
C TYR A 235 30.30 16.30 -8.81
N VAL A 236 29.03 16.11 -8.42
CA VAL A 236 28.25 14.91 -8.74
C VAL A 236 28.08 14.75 -10.25
N TYR A 237 27.75 15.83 -10.97
CA TYR A 237 27.60 15.81 -12.43
C TYR A 237 28.91 15.39 -13.13
N THR A 238 30.04 15.94 -12.69
CA THR A 238 31.36 15.64 -13.25
C THR A 238 31.73 14.18 -13.00
N LYS A 239 31.48 13.65 -11.79
CA LYS A 239 31.69 12.23 -11.48
C LYS A 239 30.79 11.31 -12.31
N ILE A 240 29.50 11.63 -12.46
CA ILE A 240 28.57 10.83 -13.28
C ILE A 240 28.99 10.86 -14.75
N ARG A 241 29.38 12.02 -15.30
CA ARG A 241 29.93 12.16 -16.66
C ARG A 241 31.16 11.28 -16.87
N LEU A 242 32.07 11.24 -15.90
CA LEU A 242 33.25 10.38 -15.94
C LEU A 242 32.91 8.88 -15.85
N CYS A 243 31.87 8.50 -15.10
CA CYS A 243 31.43 7.10 -15.01
C CYS A 243 30.69 6.62 -16.26
N ILE A 244 29.88 7.48 -16.90
CA ILE A 244 29.09 7.12 -18.09
C ILE A 244 29.92 7.24 -19.38
N GLY A 245 30.88 8.18 -19.43
CA GLY A 245 31.79 8.34 -20.57
C GLY A 245 33.06 7.50 -20.40
N ARG A 246 33.26 6.48 -21.23
CA ARG A 246 34.59 5.88 -21.46
C ARG A 246 35.54 7.00 -21.94
N GLY A 247 36.42 7.49 -21.07
CA GLY A 247 37.36 8.55 -21.45
C GLY A 247 38.32 8.98 -20.36
N SER A 248 39.45 8.28 -20.30
CA SER A 248 40.80 8.68 -19.83
C SER A 248 40.93 9.64 -18.65
N SER A 249 41.43 9.07 -17.55
CA SER A 249 42.18 9.69 -16.45
C SER A 249 43.06 10.88 -16.85
N THR A 250 42.87 12.03 -16.19
CA THR A 250 43.98 12.85 -15.66
C THR A 250 43.51 13.58 -14.42
N THR A 251 43.95 13.09 -13.26
CA THR A 251 43.93 13.78 -11.98
C THR A 251 44.91 14.95 -12.02
N GLN A 252 44.41 16.18 -11.99
CA GLN A 252 45.18 17.33 -11.50
C GLN A 252 44.45 17.89 -10.28
N TYR A 253 44.88 17.45 -9.11
CA TYR A 253 44.69 18.13 -7.84
C TYR A 253 46.01 18.03 -7.07
N GLU A 254 47.02 18.71 -7.59
CA GLU A 254 48.26 19.15 -6.93
C GLU A 254 48.52 20.54 -7.54
N GLN A 255 48.65 21.68 -6.86
CA GLN A 255 48.90 22.06 -5.46
C GLN A 255 48.33 23.48 -5.23
N MET A 256 47.93 23.74 -3.97
CA MET A 256 47.98 25.00 -3.20
C MET A 256 47.76 26.34 -3.92
#